data_AF-A0AA41TZW6-F1
#
_entry.id   AF-A0AA41TZW6-F1
#
_cell.length_a   1.000
_cell.length_b   1.000
_cell.length_c   1.000
_cell.angle_alpha   90.00
_cell.angle_beta   90.00
_cell.angle_gamma   90.00
#
_symmetry.space_group_name_H-M   'P 1'
#
loop_
_entity.id
_entity.type
_entity.pdbx_description
1 polymer ?
#
loop_
_entity_poly.entity_id
_entity_poly.type
_entity_poly.pdbx_seq_one_letter_code
_entity_poly.pdbx_strand_id
1 'polypeptide(L)'
;MQTSRTAYAADGDIDRSAGADADELDLVLINALQLRPRATWTELAPVLRVDAVTLARRWRRLVRDGCAWVTCYPRPGHIGDANGGLALVEIDVRRGALDEVAARLADDPYAVSVERMTGGRDLLVSLMTSRVEILLDYVQRRFTAIPGITATRTHLVTHMYAEGSGWRLRSLDAAQRAALGPPAPRSRPAPGGLGPADPDLIVALGEDGRASHTELAAHTGSSTTTVARRLQRLVAADLIRLRCEVAQPLSGWPIRATLWLRVPPAALDATARQLAAHPGVRMCAGVAGSANLMLVAWLRHVADVPRLEVELLERFGDIAVMDRAVTLRMVKQMGRILDDRGRAVRHVPMDLWDFPAARRAR
;
A
#
# COMPACT_ATOMS: atom_id res chain seq x y z
N MET A 1 -44.38 -38.48 -3.85
CA MET A 1 -43.74 -37.65 -4.89
C MET A 1 -44.32 -36.25 -4.75
N GLN A 2 -43.70 -35.45 -3.87
CA GLN A 2 -44.24 -34.17 -3.41
C GLN A 2 -43.05 -33.23 -3.25
N THR A 3 -43.03 -32.21 -4.10
CA THR A 3 -41.98 -31.21 -4.25
C THR A 3 -42.11 -30.16 -3.15
N SER A 4 -41.28 -30.27 -2.10
CA SER A 4 -41.12 -29.22 -1.11
C SER A 4 -40.26 -28.09 -1.66
N ARG A 5 -40.90 -26.94 -1.85
CA ARG A 5 -40.32 -25.68 -2.30
C ARG A 5 -40.29 -24.75 -1.08
N THR A 6 -39.19 -24.74 -0.34
CA THR A 6 -39.02 -23.83 0.81
C THR A 6 -38.40 -22.53 0.32
N ALA A 7 -39.20 -21.46 0.39
CA ALA A 7 -38.82 -20.10 0.07
C ALA A 7 -37.76 -19.59 1.05
N TYR A 8 -36.70 -19.00 0.50
CA TYR A 8 -35.68 -18.28 1.26
C TYR A 8 -36.23 -16.90 1.60
N ALA A 9 -36.63 -16.70 2.85
CA ALA A 9 -37.01 -15.38 3.35
C ALA A 9 -35.75 -14.53 3.50
N ALA A 10 -35.60 -13.57 2.60
CA ALA A 10 -34.67 -12.46 2.74
C ALA A 10 -35.40 -11.34 3.48
N ASP A 11 -35.16 -11.19 4.78
CA ASP A 11 -35.22 -9.88 5.41
C ASP A 11 -34.38 -9.91 6.68
N GLY A 12 -33.31 -9.14 6.67
CA GLY A 12 -32.28 -9.11 7.69
C GLY A 12 -31.63 -7.75 7.62
N ASP A 13 -32.40 -6.79 8.13
CA ASP A 13 -32.05 -5.40 8.38
C ASP A 13 -30.64 -5.31 8.98
N ILE A 14 -29.65 -5.02 8.13
CA ILE A 14 -28.29 -4.70 8.57
C ILE A 14 -28.38 -3.27 9.10
N ASP A 15 -28.55 -3.20 10.42
CA ASP A 15 -28.38 -2.05 11.30
C ASP A 15 -27.44 -0.98 10.70
N ARG A 16 -28.08 0.00 10.04
CA ARG A 16 -27.47 1.28 9.74
C ARG A 16 -27.57 2.16 10.98
N SER A 17 -26.67 2.00 11.94
CA SER A 17 -26.41 3.10 12.87
C SER A 17 -24.99 3.15 13.46
N ALA A 18 -24.39 4.33 13.23
CA ALA A 18 -23.48 5.07 14.11
C ALA A 18 -21.99 4.65 14.19
N GLY A 19 -21.23 5.00 13.15
CA GLY A 19 -19.76 5.05 13.17
C GLY A 19 -19.12 6.01 12.17
N ALA A 20 -19.72 7.19 11.93
CA ALA A 20 -19.22 8.29 11.08
C ALA A 20 -18.52 7.82 9.80
N ASP A 21 -19.30 7.35 8.82
CA ASP A 21 -18.80 7.04 7.48
C ASP A 21 -18.25 8.31 6.81
N ALA A 22 -17.16 8.15 6.05
CA ALA A 22 -16.63 9.22 5.23
C ALA A 22 -17.70 9.65 4.20
N ASP A 23 -18.02 10.94 4.16
CA ASP A 23 -18.99 11.46 3.20
C ASP A 23 -18.35 11.68 1.82
N GLU A 24 -19.17 12.04 0.83
CA GLU A 24 -18.70 12.25 -0.54
C GLU A 24 -17.59 13.31 -0.62
N LEU A 25 -17.71 14.39 0.16
CA LEU A 25 -16.69 15.44 0.22
C LEU A 25 -15.38 14.93 0.82
N ASP A 26 -15.44 14.04 1.81
CA ASP A 26 -14.25 13.38 2.34
C ASP A 26 -13.55 12.53 1.27
N LEU A 27 -14.29 11.76 0.47
CA LEU A 27 -13.72 10.96 -0.63
C LEU A 27 -13.09 11.86 -1.72
N VAL A 28 -13.73 12.98 -2.05
CA VAL A 28 -13.19 14.01 -2.95
C VAL A 28 -11.89 14.61 -2.40
N LEU A 29 -11.87 14.97 -1.11
CA LEU A 29 -10.67 15.49 -0.43
C LEU A 29 -9.54 14.46 -0.42
N ILE A 30 -9.82 13.20 -0.10
CA ILE A 30 -8.84 12.11 -0.15
C ILE A 30 -8.32 11.96 -1.58
N ASN A 31 -9.19 11.97 -2.59
CA ASN A 31 -8.76 11.86 -3.99
C ASN A 31 -7.87 13.04 -4.41
N ALA A 32 -8.16 14.27 -3.96
CA ALA A 32 -7.29 15.43 -4.19
C ALA A 32 -5.90 15.22 -3.56
N LEU A 33 -5.84 14.70 -2.34
CA LEU A 33 -4.59 14.37 -1.66
C LEU A 33 -3.87 13.16 -2.26
N GLN A 34 -4.57 12.23 -2.92
CA GLN A 34 -3.91 11.18 -3.72
C GLN A 34 -3.18 11.76 -4.94
N LEU A 35 -3.61 12.91 -5.46
CA LEU A 35 -2.93 13.61 -6.56
C LEU A 35 -1.85 14.58 -6.06
N ARG A 36 -2.13 15.29 -4.98
CA ARG A 36 -1.24 16.31 -4.39
C ARG A 36 -1.14 16.10 -2.88
N PRO A 37 -0.37 15.09 -2.40
CA PRO A 37 -0.33 14.69 -0.99
C PRO A 37 0.02 15.80 0.00
N ARG A 38 0.77 16.81 -0.46
CA ARG A 38 1.19 17.97 0.36
C ARG A 38 0.60 19.31 -0.10
N ALA A 39 -0.40 19.33 -0.99
CA ALA A 39 -1.11 20.57 -1.28
C ALA A 39 -1.65 21.21 0.00
N THR A 40 -1.52 22.53 0.10
CA THR A 40 -2.07 23.32 1.18
C THR A 40 -3.59 23.39 1.08
N TRP A 41 -4.25 23.66 2.19
CA TRP A 41 -5.71 23.79 2.20
C TRP A 41 -6.18 25.00 1.39
N THR A 42 -5.39 26.07 1.35
CA THR A 42 -5.65 27.27 0.54
C THR A 42 -5.57 26.97 -0.95
N GLU A 43 -4.65 26.11 -1.40
CA GLU A 43 -4.58 25.66 -2.80
C GLU A 43 -5.77 24.77 -3.17
N LEU A 44 -6.22 23.89 -2.26
CA LEU A 44 -7.33 22.97 -2.53
C LEU A 44 -8.71 23.62 -2.42
N ALA A 45 -8.87 24.65 -1.58
CA ALA A 45 -10.15 25.32 -1.33
C ALA A 45 -10.90 25.77 -2.59
N PRO A 46 -10.30 26.53 -3.52
CA PRO A 46 -11.00 26.96 -4.74
C PRO A 46 -11.33 25.79 -5.67
N VAL A 47 -10.47 24.76 -5.71
CA VAL A 47 -10.69 23.56 -6.55
C VAL A 47 -11.87 22.76 -6.04
N LEU A 48 -11.92 22.51 -4.73
CA LEU A 48 -12.95 21.69 -4.10
C LEU A 48 -14.22 22.48 -3.77
N ARG A 49 -14.19 23.81 -3.96
CA ARG A 49 -15.30 24.73 -3.65
C ARG A 49 -15.73 24.67 -2.19
N VAL A 50 -14.75 24.55 -1.29
CA VAL A 50 -14.93 24.45 0.17
C VAL A 50 -13.87 25.29 0.86
N ASP A 51 -14.21 25.93 1.98
CA ASP A 51 -13.25 26.76 2.70
C ASP A 51 -12.07 25.94 3.27
N ALA A 52 -10.89 26.56 3.33
CA ALA A 52 -9.65 25.91 3.77
C ALA A 52 -9.72 25.38 5.21
N VAL A 53 -10.46 26.03 6.12
CA VAL A 53 -10.61 25.62 7.51
C VAL A 53 -11.47 24.36 7.60
N THR A 54 -12.54 24.26 6.81
CA THR A 54 -13.36 23.04 6.70
C THR A 54 -12.56 21.88 6.12
N LEU A 55 -11.78 22.09 5.06
CA LEU A 55 -10.90 21.05 4.51
C LEU A 55 -9.91 20.54 5.58
N ALA A 56 -9.24 21.46 6.28
CA ALA A 56 -8.31 21.12 7.35
C ALA A 56 -8.99 20.35 8.51
N ARG A 57 -10.20 20.78 8.91
CA ARG A 57 -10.98 20.13 9.97
C ARG A 57 -11.43 18.72 9.56
N ARG A 58 -11.90 18.54 8.33
CA ARG A 58 -12.30 17.24 7.78
C ARG A 58 -11.13 16.29 7.68
N TRP A 59 -9.99 16.74 7.15
CA TRP A 59 -8.79 15.92 7.10
C TRP A 59 -8.32 15.46 8.49
N ARG A 60 -8.27 16.37 9.47
CA ARG A 60 -7.92 16.01 10.86
C ARG A 60 -8.86 14.96 11.45
N ARG A 61 -10.16 15.06 11.18
CA ARG A 61 -11.13 14.03 11.57
C ARG A 61 -10.79 12.68 10.91
N LEU A 62 -10.60 12.65 9.60
CA LEU A 62 -10.29 11.43 8.85
C LEU A 62 -9.03 10.72 9.36
N VAL A 63 -7.98 11.49 9.68
CA VAL A 63 -6.73 10.96 10.25
C VAL A 63 -6.95 10.41 11.65
N ARG A 64 -7.58 11.19 12.53
CA ARG A 64 -7.87 10.78 13.92
C ARG A 64 -8.73 9.51 13.97
N ASP A 65 -9.72 9.42 13.08
CA ASP A 65 -10.65 8.29 13.03
C ASP A 65 -10.07 7.10 12.23
N GLY A 66 -8.83 7.22 11.73
CA GLY A 66 -8.13 6.16 10.99
C GLY A 66 -8.65 5.90 9.57
N CYS A 67 -9.53 6.76 9.05
CA CYS A 67 -10.20 6.60 7.76
C CYS A 67 -9.32 6.97 6.57
N ALA A 68 -8.36 7.88 6.75
CA ALA A 68 -7.38 8.24 5.72
C ALA A 68 -6.08 8.75 6.35
N TRP A 69 -4.96 8.59 5.65
CA TRP A 69 -3.65 9.04 6.13
C TRP A 69 -2.71 9.31 4.96
N VAL A 70 -1.65 10.09 5.19
CA VAL A 70 -0.52 10.18 4.25
C VAL A 70 0.69 9.53 4.90
N THR A 71 1.33 8.61 4.19
CA THR A 71 2.60 8.00 4.58
C THR A 71 3.69 8.36 3.57
N CYS A 72 4.94 8.11 3.94
CA CYS A 72 6.12 8.30 3.11
C CYS A 72 7.02 7.08 3.19
N TYR A 73 7.61 6.71 2.06
CA TYR A 73 8.62 5.67 1.98
C TYR A 73 9.61 5.99 0.85
N PRO A 74 10.85 5.48 0.93
CA PRO A 74 11.80 5.65 -0.17
C PRO A 74 11.30 4.89 -1.40
N ARG A 75 11.59 5.40 -2.59
CA ARG A 75 11.23 4.68 -3.80
C ARG A 75 12.02 3.36 -3.89
N PRO A 76 11.42 2.21 -4.26
CA PRO A 76 12.08 0.90 -4.31
C PRO A 76 13.45 0.81 -5.02
N GLY A 77 13.71 1.65 -6.04
CA GLY A 77 15.00 1.70 -6.74
C GLY A 77 16.02 2.70 -6.15
N HIS A 78 15.70 3.35 -5.05
CA HIS A 78 16.54 4.34 -4.36
C HIS A 78 16.73 3.98 -2.87
N ILE A 79 16.45 2.73 -2.49
CA ILE A 79 16.66 2.21 -1.15
C ILE A 79 18.05 1.57 -1.10
N GLY A 80 18.99 2.17 -0.36
CA GLY A 80 20.33 1.60 -0.17
C GLY A 80 21.15 1.53 -1.46
N ASP A 81 21.96 0.48 -1.58
CA ASP A 81 22.73 0.18 -2.80
C ASP A 81 21.76 -0.19 -3.93
N ALA A 82 22.21 -0.14 -5.20
CA ALA A 82 21.41 -0.50 -6.38
C ALA A 82 20.80 -1.93 -6.38
N ASN A 83 21.01 -2.71 -5.31
CA ASN A 83 20.56 -4.08 -5.07
C ASN A 83 19.54 -4.20 -3.91
N GLY A 84 18.97 -3.09 -3.42
CA GLY A 84 17.79 -3.12 -2.54
C GLY A 84 16.59 -3.79 -3.22
N GLY A 85 15.67 -4.35 -2.43
CA GLY A 85 14.65 -5.26 -2.95
C GLY A 85 13.29 -5.14 -2.27
N LEU A 86 12.24 -5.33 -3.08
CA LEU A 86 10.91 -5.66 -2.60
C LEU A 86 10.71 -7.16 -2.83
N ALA A 87 10.27 -7.87 -1.80
CA ALA A 87 9.87 -9.27 -1.92
C ALA A 87 8.44 -9.46 -1.41
N LEU A 88 7.72 -10.37 -2.05
CA LEU A 88 6.39 -10.79 -1.65
C LEU A 88 6.53 -12.21 -1.12
N VAL A 89 6.24 -12.42 0.16
CA VAL A 89 6.48 -13.70 0.84
C VAL A 89 5.15 -14.29 1.27
N GLU A 90 4.83 -15.47 0.73
CA GLU A 90 3.73 -16.29 1.23
C GLU A 90 4.21 -17.06 2.45
N ILE A 91 3.39 -17.14 3.49
CA ILE A 91 3.72 -17.82 4.74
C ILE A 91 2.58 -18.75 5.14
N ASP A 92 2.94 -20.00 5.41
CA ASP A 92 2.06 -21.01 5.98
C ASP A 92 2.29 -21.03 7.50
N VAL A 93 1.20 -21.03 8.26
CA VAL A 93 1.20 -20.89 9.72
C VAL A 93 0.48 -22.08 10.35
N ARG A 94 1.06 -22.64 11.41
CA ARG A 94 0.40 -23.72 12.17
C ARG A 94 -0.93 -23.24 12.75
N ARG A 95 -1.88 -24.17 12.90
CA ARG A 95 -3.19 -23.90 13.51
C ARG A 95 -3.05 -23.20 14.86
N GLY A 96 -3.88 -22.18 15.08
CA GLY A 96 -3.94 -21.40 16.31
C GLY A 96 -2.83 -20.36 16.50
N ALA A 97 -1.89 -20.21 15.56
CA ALA A 97 -0.78 -19.24 15.67
C ALA A 97 -0.93 -18.01 14.76
N LEU A 98 -1.97 -17.94 13.92
CA LEU A 98 -2.09 -16.90 12.89
C LEU A 98 -2.09 -15.48 13.47
N ASP A 99 -2.83 -15.25 14.55
CA ASP A 99 -2.91 -13.93 15.18
C ASP A 99 -1.55 -13.48 15.73
N GLU A 100 -0.87 -14.36 16.46
CA GLU A 100 0.43 -14.09 17.07
C GLU A 100 1.51 -13.85 16.01
N VAL A 101 1.58 -14.71 14.99
CA VAL A 101 2.55 -14.57 13.89
C VAL A 101 2.29 -13.28 13.11
N ALA A 102 1.02 -12.99 12.76
CA ALA A 102 0.67 -11.77 12.04
C ALA A 102 1.01 -10.51 12.84
N ALA A 103 0.73 -10.48 14.15
CA ALA A 103 1.06 -9.35 15.02
C ALA A 103 2.58 -9.14 15.11
N ARG A 104 3.35 -10.21 15.33
CA ARG A 104 4.81 -10.15 15.40
C ARG A 104 5.44 -9.66 14.10
N LEU A 105 4.94 -10.12 12.96
CA LEU A 105 5.38 -9.64 11.65
C LEU A 105 4.96 -8.18 11.41
N ALA A 106 3.77 -7.78 11.85
CA ALA A 106 3.32 -6.40 11.71
C ALA A 106 4.18 -5.41 12.50
N ASP A 107 4.75 -5.83 13.64
CA ASP A 107 5.69 -4.99 14.41
C ASP A 107 7.10 -4.92 13.83
N ASP A 108 7.40 -5.69 12.79
CA ASP A 108 8.71 -5.66 12.14
C ASP A 108 8.80 -4.49 11.13
N PRO A 109 9.86 -3.64 11.20
CA PRO A 109 10.08 -2.53 10.27
C PRO A 109 10.17 -2.93 8.79
N TYR A 110 10.75 -4.10 8.46
CA TYR A 110 10.95 -4.53 7.07
C TYR A 110 9.70 -5.17 6.48
N ALA A 111 8.82 -5.73 7.31
CA ALA A 111 7.50 -6.20 6.90
C ALA A 111 6.56 -5.00 6.76
N VAL A 112 6.69 -4.29 5.64
CA VAL A 112 5.98 -3.03 5.39
C VAL A 112 4.48 -3.25 5.21
N SER A 113 4.06 -4.43 4.74
CA SER A 113 2.64 -4.82 4.65
C SER A 113 2.44 -6.28 5.04
N VAL A 114 1.37 -6.58 5.76
CA VAL A 114 1.01 -7.92 6.24
C VAL A 114 -0.47 -8.16 5.99
N GLU A 115 -0.78 -9.22 5.25
CA GLU A 115 -2.12 -9.57 4.80
C GLU A 115 -2.45 -10.99 5.24
N ARG A 116 -3.67 -11.21 5.74
CA ARG A 116 -4.25 -12.55 5.93
C ARG A 116 -4.98 -12.94 4.68
N MET A 117 -4.68 -14.11 4.15
CA MET A 117 -5.16 -14.53 2.83
C MET A 117 -6.05 -15.77 2.95
N THR A 118 -6.89 -15.98 1.95
CA THR A 118 -7.46 -17.30 1.64
C THR A 118 -6.47 -18.13 0.82
N GLY A 119 -6.74 -19.43 0.69
CA GLY A 119 -6.08 -20.31 -0.27
C GLY A 119 -4.93 -21.10 0.35
N GLY A 120 -3.88 -21.37 -0.44
CA GLY A 120 -2.74 -22.20 -0.04
C GLY A 120 -1.69 -21.50 0.83
N ARG A 121 -2.06 -20.39 1.49
CA ARG A 121 -1.22 -19.58 2.38
C ARG A 121 -2.09 -18.91 3.43
N ASP A 122 -1.53 -18.69 4.60
CA ASP A 122 -2.22 -17.97 5.67
C ASP A 122 -1.91 -16.47 5.62
N LEU A 123 -0.67 -16.11 5.25
CA LEU A 123 -0.22 -14.73 5.13
C LEU A 123 0.46 -14.44 3.80
N LEU A 124 0.31 -13.20 3.34
CA LEU A 124 1.16 -12.57 2.32
C LEU A 124 1.83 -11.34 2.95
N VAL A 125 3.16 -11.30 2.92
CA VAL A 125 3.96 -10.24 3.52
C VAL A 125 4.76 -9.53 2.43
N SER A 126 4.67 -8.21 2.37
CA SER A 126 5.59 -7.40 1.57
C SER A 126 6.79 -7.02 2.42
N LEU A 127 7.98 -7.50 2.04
CA LEU A 127 9.25 -7.13 2.64
C LEU A 127 9.93 -6.05 1.80
N MET A 128 10.38 -4.98 2.44
CA MET A 128 11.16 -3.93 1.80
C MET A 128 12.52 -3.87 2.48
N THR A 129 13.59 -3.95 1.71
CA THR A 129 14.96 -3.92 2.24
C THR A 129 15.83 -3.01 1.40
N SER A 130 16.81 -2.39 2.06
CA SER A 130 17.85 -1.58 1.39
C SER A 130 18.87 -2.41 0.62
N ARG A 131 18.95 -3.71 0.91
CA ARG A 131 19.88 -4.64 0.27
C ARG A 131 19.31 -6.06 0.21
N VAL A 132 19.68 -6.82 -0.82
CA VAL A 132 19.24 -8.22 -1.00
C VAL A 132 19.72 -9.17 0.12
N GLU A 133 20.86 -8.90 0.77
CA GLU A 133 21.37 -9.76 1.84
C GLU A 133 20.54 -9.63 3.11
N ILE A 134 19.91 -8.47 3.35
CA ILE A 134 18.94 -8.32 4.44
C ILE A 134 17.73 -9.20 4.16
N LEU A 135 17.25 -9.23 2.91
CA LEU A 135 16.14 -10.10 2.53
C LEU A 135 16.50 -11.58 2.75
N LEU A 136 17.71 -11.99 2.38
CA LEU A 136 18.19 -13.36 2.59
C LEU A 136 18.24 -13.72 4.09
N ASP A 137 18.84 -12.87 4.92
CA ASP A 137 18.89 -13.06 6.38
C ASP A 137 17.48 -13.11 7.00
N TYR A 138 16.58 -12.24 6.52
CA TYR A 138 15.19 -12.21 6.95
C TYR A 138 14.49 -13.54 6.66
N VAL A 139 14.61 -14.03 5.42
CA VAL A 139 13.96 -15.26 4.99
C VAL A 139 14.56 -16.49 5.69
N GLN A 140 15.89 -16.58 5.77
CA GLN A 140 16.56 -17.76 6.31
C GLN A 140 16.55 -17.83 7.84
N ARG A 141 16.69 -16.70 8.52
CA ARG A 141 16.85 -16.65 9.98
C ARG A 141 15.62 -16.13 10.68
N ARG A 142 15.10 -14.96 10.27
CA ARG A 142 14.01 -14.31 11.02
C ARG A 142 12.69 -15.04 10.89
N PHE A 143 12.26 -15.43 9.68
CA PHE A 143 11.01 -16.21 9.56
C PHE A 143 11.12 -17.55 10.28
N THR A 144 12.23 -18.27 10.11
CA THR A 144 12.49 -19.55 10.79
C THR A 144 12.47 -19.42 12.32
N ALA A 145 12.88 -18.26 12.85
CA ALA A 145 12.89 -18.00 14.29
C ALA A 145 11.54 -17.56 14.87
N ILE A 146 10.50 -17.37 14.05
CA ILE A 146 9.15 -17.03 14.52
C ILE A 146 8.37 -18.34 14.77
N PRO A 147 8.06 -18.67 16.04
CA PRO A 147 7.30 -19.87 16.34
C PRO A 147 5.94 -19.85 15.65
N GLY A 148 5.62 -20.94 14.95
CA GLY A 148 4.35 -21.12 14.26
C GLY A 148 4.40 -20.92 12.75
N ILE A 149 5.45 -20.32 12.19
CA ILE A 149 5.70 -20.38 10.75
C ILE A 149 6.14 -21.80 10.39
N THR A 150 5.47 -22.42 9.41
CA THR A 150 5.76 -23.80 8.96
C THR A 150 6.39 -23.85 7.58
N ALA A 151 6.10 -22.88 6.72
CA ALA A 151 6.73 -22.77 5.40
C ALA A 151 6.70 -21.32 4.90
N THR A 152 7.62 -20.99 4.00
CA THR A 152 7.67 -19.69 3.32
C THR A 152 7.94 -19.87 1.83
N ARG A 153 7.30 -19.07 0.97
CA ARG A 153 7.62 -18.97 -0.47
C ARG A 153 7.91 -17.51 -0.80
N THR A 154 9.13 -17.22 -1.25
CA THR A 154 9.59 -15.85 -1.50
C THR A 154 9.59 -15.54 -2.99
N HIS A 155 8.92 -14.46 -3.37
CA HIS A 155 8.87 -13.92 -4.73
C HIS A 155 9.63 -12.59 -4.76
N LEU A 156 10.81 -12.57 -5.37
CA LEU A 156 11.56 -11.33 -5.53
C LEU A 156 10.91 -10.47 -6.62
N VAL A 157 10.59 -9.22 -6.31
CA VAL A 157 10.04 -8.29 -7.30
C VAL A 157 11.16 -7.82 -8.23
N THR A 158 11.05 -8.16 -9.52
CA THR A 158 12.00 -7.79 -10.56
C THR A 158 11.63 -6.45 -11.21
N HIS A 159 10.34 -6.13 -11.30
CA HIS A 159 9.85 -4.87 -11.84
C HIS A 159 8.50 -4.47 -11.25
N MET A 160 8.32 -3.19 -10.94
CA MET A 160 7.06 -2.64 -10.43
C MET A 160 6.35 -1.82 -11.51
N TYR A 161 5.33 -2.41 -12.14
CA TYR A 161 4.55 -1.78 -13.22
C TYR A 161 3.46 -0.86 -12.69
N ALA A 162 2.78 -1.26 -11.61
CA ALA A 162 1.86 -0.43 -10.85
C ALA A 162 2.12 -0.63 -9.36
N GLU A 163 2.25 0.47 -8.63
CA GLU A 163 2.32 0.45 -7.18
C GLU A 163 1.06 1.07 -6.56
N GLY A 164 0.84 0.74 -5.30
CA GLY A 164 -0.35 1.16 -4.59
C GLY A 164 -0.59 2.67 -4.54
N SER A 165 0.47 3.47 -4.50
CA SER A 165 0.38 4.93 -4.48
C SER A 165 -0.16 5.53 -5.79
N GLY A 166 -0.34 4.74 -6.85
CA GLY A 166 -0.91 5.15 -8.14
C GLY A 166 -2.44 4.98 -8.25
N TRP A 167 -3.06 4.17 -7.40
CA TRP A 167 -4.50 3.92 -7.44
C TRP A 167 -5.31 5.12 -6.91
N ARG A 168 -6.49 5.36 -7.47
CA ARG A 168 -7.30 6.56 -7.19
C ARG A 168 -8.76 6.18 -6.92
N LEU A 169 -9.39 6.89 -5.98
CA LEU A 169 -10.84 6.81 -5.71
C LEU A 169 -11.71 7.27 -6.90
N ARG A 170 -11.18 8.19 -7.72
CA ARG A 170 -11.87 8.79 -8.88
C ARG A 170 -13.15 9.55 -8.52
N SER A 171 -13.22 10.06 -7.30
CA SER A 171 -14.32 10.90 -6.80
C SER A 171 -14.26 12.34 -7.31
N LEU A 172 -13.08 12.84 -7.72
CA LEU A 172 -12.96 14.17 -8.31
C LEU A 172 -13.67 14.21 -9.67
N ASP A 173 -14.39 15.28 -9.97
CA ASP A 173 -14.96 15.51 -11.30
C ASP A 173 -13.87 15.91 -12.35
N ALA A 174 -14.28 16.07 -13.61
CA ALA A 174 -13.34 16.41 -14.68
C ALA A 174 -12.66 17.79 -14.50
N ALA A 175 -13.39 18.79 -14.00
CA ALA A 175 -12.88 20.14 -13.79
C ALA A 175 -11.91 20.20 -12.61
N GLN A 176 -12.24 19.53 -11.51
CA GLN A 176 -11.39 19.38 -10.34
C GLN A 176 -10.07 18.66 -10.69
N ARG A 177 -10.15 17.56 -11.44
CA ARG A 177 -8.95 16.86 -11.92
C ARG A 177 -8.10 17.73 -12.83
N ALA A 178 -8.71 18.47 -13.76
CA ALA A 178 -8.00 19.37 -14.65
C ALA A 178 -7.28 20.49 -13.86
N ALA A 179 -7.96 21.07 -12.86
CA ALA A 179 -7.40 22.13 -12.02
C ALA A 179 -6.24 21.66 -11.13
N LEU A 180 -6.29 20.43 -10.62
CA LEU A 180 -5.16 19.84 -9.87
C LEU A 180 -4.00 19.42 -10.77
N GLY A 181 -4.26 19.31 -12.07
CA GLY A 181 -3.33 18.83 -13.08
C GLY A 181 -2.98 17.35 -12.91
N PRO A 182 -2.18 16.80 -13.83
CA PRO A 182 -1.56 15.50 -13.60
C PRO A 182 -0.70 15.56 -12.32
N PRO A 183 -0.44 14.39 -11.69
CA PRO A 183 0.64 14.30 -10.70
C PRO A 183 1.88 14.99 -11.26
N ALA A 184 2.58 15.79 -10.44
CA ALA A 184 3.67 16.66 -10.92
C ALA A 184 4.63 15.88 -11.83
N PRO A 185 4.98 16.41 -13.02
CA PRO A 185 5.84 15.72 -13.97
C PRO A 185 7.15 15.34 -13.28
N ARG A 186 7.58 14.09 -13.51
CA ARG A 186 8.82 13.53 -12.97
C ARG A 186 9.98 14.37 -13.48
N SER A 187 10.62 15.16 -12.62
CA SER A 187 11.93 15.70 -12.99
C SER A 187 12.89 14.52 -13.16
N ARG A 188 13.76 14.61 -14.16
CA ARG A 188 14.84 13.62 -14.33
C ARG A 188 15.60 13.53 -13.00
N PRO A 189 15.83 12.32 -12.45
CA PRO A 189 16.49 12.20 -11.15
C PRO A 189 17.78 13.00 -11.17
N ALA A 190 17.90 13.96 -10.24
CA ALA A 190 19.12 14.70 -10.06
C ALA A 190 20.24 13.69 -9.71
N PRO A 191 21.46 13.84 -10.24
CA PRO A 191 22.57 12.99 -9.82
C PRO A 191 22.78 13.17 -8.30
N GLY A 192 22.55 12.10 -7.54
CA GLY A 192 22.63 12.08 -6.09
C GLY A 192 21.48 11.28 -5.48
N GLY A 193 21.80 10.15 -4.84
CA GLY A 193 20.84 9.33 -4.11
C GLY A 193 20.40 9.96 -2.78
N LEU A 194 19.94 9.10 -1.86
CA LEU A 194 19.68 9.51 -0.48
C LEU A 194 21.00 9.85 0.22
N GLY A 195 21.04 11.00 0.88
CA GLY A 195 22.12 11.42 1.75
C GLY A 195 21.94 10.90 3.18
N PRO A 196 22.96 11.03 4.05
CA PRO A 196 22.98 10.42 5.38
C PRO A 196 21.85 10.85 6.32
N ALA A 197 21.29 12.05 6.14
CA ALA A 197 20.22 12.59 6.99
C ALA A 197 18.82 12.47 6.36
N ASP A 198 18.70 11.87 5.18
CA ASP A 198 17.39 11.63 4.56
C ASP A 198 16.62 10.47 5.21
N PRO A 199 17.26 9.36 5.65
CA PRO A 199 16.61 8.29 6.42
C PRO A 199 15.67 8.77 7.51
N ASP A 200 16.14 9.58 8.46
CA ASP A 200 15.37 10.06 9.60
C ASP A 200 14.17 10.90 9.18
N LEU A 201 14.37 11.76 8.17
CA LEU A 201 13.30 12.58 7.61
C LEU A 201 12.24 11.72 6.92
N ILE A 202 12.65 10.68 6.18
CA ILE A 202 11.75 9.74 5.51
C ILE A 202 10.94 8.93 6.53
N VAL A 203 11.59 8.45 7.60
CA VAL A 203 10.94 7.71 8.68
C VAL A 203 9.90 8.58 9.39
N ALA A 204 10.24 9.84 9.72
CA ALA A 204 9.31 10.79 10.32
C ALA A 204 8.11 11.11 9.41
N LEU A 205 8.36 11.31 8.11
CA LEU A 205 7.29 11.47 7.10
C LEU A 205 6.46 10.19 6.90
N GLY A 206 7.02 9.02 7.25
CA GLY A 206 6.30 7.74 7.25
C GLY A 206 5.09 7.77 8.20
N GLU A 207 5.29 8.40 9.36
CA GLU A 207 4.28 8.59 10.39
C GLU A 207 3.26 9.67 10.03
N ASP A 208 3.68 10.79 9.46
CA ASP A 208 2.76 11.75 8.87
C ASP A 208 3.41 12.47 7.69
N GLY A 209 3.01 12.08 6.47
CA GLY A 209 3.56 12.67 5.25
C GLY A 209 3.13 14.13 5.06
N ARG A 210 2.17 14.64 5.84
CA ARG A 210 1.72 16.03 5.86
C ARG A 210 2.25 16.82 7.06
N ALA A 211 3.08 16.22 7.93
CA ALA A 211 3.71 16.91 9.05
C ALA A 211 4.37 18.23 8.61
N SER A 212 4.23 19.26 9.44
CA SER A 212 4.81 20.57 9.19
C SER A 212 6.34 20.51 9.23
N HIS A 213 6.99 21.49 8.59
CA HIS A 213 8.45 21.58 8.65
C HIS A 213 8.96 21.78 10.09
N THR A 214 8.16 22.39 10.97
CA THR A 214 8.47 22.58 12.39
C THR A 214 8.45 21.26 13.16
N GLU A 215 7.42 20.45 12.98
CA GLU A 215 7.33 19.13 13.62
C GLU A 215 8.45 18.19 13.13
N LEU A 216 8.74 18.21 11.84
CA LEU A 216 9.82 17.42 11.24
C LEU A 216 11.22 17.91 11.69
N ALA A 217 11.40 19.21 11.86
CA ALA A 217 12.63 19.80 12.39
C ALA A 217 12.89 19.35 13.83
N ALA A 218 11.85 19.38 14.67
CA ALA A 218 11.93 18.88 16.04
C ALA A 218 12.28 17.39 16.10
N HIS A 219 11.66 16.56 15.25
CA HIS A 219 11.96 15.12 15.17
C HIS A 219 13.37 14.81 14.69
N THR A 220 13.89 15.58 13.73
CA THR A 220 15.19 15.30 13.07
C THR A 220 16.37 16.08 13.66
N GLY A 221 16.15 16.89 14.70
CA GLY A 221 17.18 17.77 15.28
C GLY A 221 17.77 18.79 14.29
N SER A 222 17.05 19.09 13.20
CA SER A 222 17.48 19.99 12.12
C SER A 222 16.68 21.30 12.15
N SER A 223 17.15 22.35 11.45
CA SER A 223 16.36 23.58 11.30
C SER A 223 15.17 23.39 10.35
N THR A 224 14.11 24.17 10.55
CA THR A 224 12.93 24.21 9.65
C THR A 224 13.29 24.50 8.20
N THR A 225 14.23 25.43 7.96
CA THR A 225 14.75 25.76 6.62
C THR A 225 15.49 24.59 5.98
N THR A 226 16.27 23.84 6.77
CA THR A 226 17.00 22.66 6.30
C THR A 226 16.04 21.55 5.91
N VAL A 227 15.04 21.27 6.74
CA VAL A 227 14.00 20.27 6.46
C VAL A 227 13.21 20.63 5.21
N ALA A 228 12.76 21.88 5.08
CA ALA A 228 12.01 22.34 3.91
C ALA A 228 12.82 22.13 2.61
N ARG A 229 14.09 22.55 2.61
CA ARG A 229 14.99 22.37 1.46
C ARG A 229 15.24 20.89 1.15
N ARG A 230 15.44 20.04 2.17
CA ARG A 230 15.66 18.60 1.99
C ARG A 230 14.41 17.92 1.42
N LEU A 231 13.24 18.18 1.99
CA LEU A 231 11.98 17.63 1.51
C LEU A 231 11.70 18.04 0.06
N GLN A 232 11.87 19.33 -0.26
CA GLN A 232 11.72 19.81 -1.63
C GLN A 232 12.64 19.07 -2.60
N ARG A 233 13.91 18.85 -2.23
CA ARG A 233 14.86 18.06 -3.02
C ARG A 233 14.41 16.61 -3.18
N LEU A 234 14.01 15.94 -2.10
CA LEU A 234 13.59 14.53 -2.13
C LEU A 234 12.37 14.32 -3.04
N VAL A 235 11.40 15.25 -3.00
CA VAL A 235 10.23 15.25 -3.89
C VAL A 235 10.62 15.58 -5.32
N ALA A 236 11.41 16.63 -5.53
CA ALA A 236 11.81 17.07 -6.87
C ALA A 236 12.68 16.02 -7.58
N ALA A 237 13.53 15.29 -6.86
CA ALA A 237 14.39 14.23 -7.40
C ALA A 237 13.67 12.86 -7.49
N ASP A 238 12.40 12.78 -7.11
CA ASP A 238 11.57 11.55 -7.11
C ASP A 238 12.19 10.38 -6.30
N LEU A 239 12.86 10.72 -5.19
CA LEU A 239 13.54 9.77 -4.30
C LEU A 239 12.59 9.16 -3.26
N ILE A 240 11.48 9.82 -2.98
CA ILE A 240 10.47 9.38 -2.00
C ILE A 240 9.09 9.31 -2.61
N ARG A 241 8.22 8.50 -2.01
CA ARG A 241 6.80 8.41 -2.35
C ARG A 241 5.97 8.91 -1.19
N LEU A 242 5.24 10.00 -1.42
CA LEU A 242 4.16 10.44 -0.53
C LEU A 242 2.86 9.79 -1.01
N ARG A 243 2.25 8.97 -0.14
CA ARG A 243 1.11 8.13 -0.48
C ARG A 243 -0.07 8.48 0.43
N CYS A 244 -1.11 9.06 -0.16
CA CYS A 244 -2.40 9.23 0.51
C CYS A 244 -3.20 7.92 0.40
N GLU A 245 -3.63 7.40 1.54
CA GLU A 245 -4.41 6.18 1.69
C GLU A 245 -5.79 6.45 2.24
N VAL A 246 -6.68 5.50 1.96
CA VAL A 246 -8.03 5.42 2.50
C VAL A 246 -8.22 4.04 3.11
N ALA A 247 -8.93 3.95 4.23
CA ALA A 247 -9.38 2.68 4.76
C ALA A 247 -10.20 1.96 3.68
N GLN A 248 -9.75 0.77 3.27
CA GLN A 248 -10.28 0.11 2.07
C GLN A 248 -11.81 -0.03 2.04
N PRO A 249 -12.51 -0.35 3.14
CA PRO A 249 -13.97 -0.43 3.14
C PRO A 249 -14.67 0.87 2.70
N LEU A 250 -14.04 2.03 2.89
CA LEU A 250 -14.57 3.34 2.47
C LEU A 250 -14.33 3.64 0.98
N SER A 251 -13.54 2.81 0.29
CA SER A 251 -13.16 3.07 -1.11
C SER A 251 -14.25 2.75 -2.13
N GLY A 252 -15.28 1.99 -1.73
CA GLY A 252 -16.25 1.39 -2.65
C GLY A 252 -15.73 0.13 -3.38
N TRP A 253 -14.51 -0.33 -3.04
CA TRP A 253 -13.86 -1.54 -3.56
C TRP A 253 -13.32 -2.40 -2.40
N PRO A 254 -14.21 -3.00 -1.59
CA PRO A 254 -13.84 -3.63 -0.33
C PRO A 254 -13.07 -4.95 -0.50
N ILE A 255 -13.11 -5.57 -1.69
CA ILE A 255 -12.49 -6.87 -1.92
C ILE A 255 -11.10 -6.66 -2.49
N ARG A 256 -10.08 -7.20 -1.82
CA ARG A 256 -8.72 -7.25 -2.34
C ARG A 256 -8.41 -8.67 -2.80
N ALA A 257 -8.12 -8.84 -4.08
CA ALA A 257 -7.77 -10.12 -4.66
C ALA A 257 -6.34 -10.08 -5.21
N THR A 258 -5.58 -11.14 -4.97
CA THR A 258 -4.24 -11.34 -5.51
C THR A 258 -4.27 -12.51 -6.49
N LEU A 259 -3.76 -12.28 -7.71
CA LEU A 259 -3.60 -13.29 -8.74
C LEU A 259 -2.11 -13.50 -9.02
N TRP A 260 -1.71 -14.76 -9.07
CA TRP A 260 -0.39 -15.19 -9.51
C TRP A 260 -0.52 -15.62 -10.96
N LEU A 261 0.16 -14.91 -11.86
CA LEU A 261 0.04 -15.10 -13.29
C LEU A 261 1.36 -15.61 -13.88
N ARG A 262 1.24 -16.52 -14.84
CA ARG A 262 2.33 -16.87 -15.75
C ARG A 262 2.01 -16.28 -17.10
N VAL A 263 2.86 -15.36 -17.55
CA VAL A 263 2.79 -14.69 -18.85
C VAL A 263 3.96 -15.17 -19.71
N PRO A 264 3.80 -15.37 -21.03
CA PRO A 264 4.94 -15.67 -21.90
C PRO A 264 6.04 -14.60 -21.73
N PRO A 265 7.32 -14.97 -21.54
CA PRO A 265 8.38 -14.01 -21.24
C PRO A 265 8.48 -12.86 -22.27
N ALA A 266 8.27 -13.15 -23.56
CA ALA A 266 8.28 -12.15 -24.63
C ALA A 266 7.13 -11.14 -24.54
N ALA A 267 6.01 -11.49 -23.89
CA ALA A 267 4.82 -10.65 -23.74
C ALA A 267 4.70 -10.00 -22.35
N LEU A 268 5.59 -10.34 -21.39
CA LEU A 268 5.48 -9.95 -19.99
C LEU A 268 5.38 -8.44 -19.80
N ASP A 269 6.32 -7.68 -20.36
CA ASP A 269 6.38 -6.23 -20.19
C ASP A 269 5.15 -5.51 -20.78
N ALA A 270 4.76 -5.89 -22.00
CA ALA A 270 3.58 -5.32 -22.65
C ALA A 270 2.29 -5.64 -21.90
N THR A 271 2.11 -6.90 -21.49
CA THR A 271 0.94 -7.36 -20.73
C THR A 271 0.86 -6.67 -19.38
N ALA A 272 1.97 -6.64 -18.63
CA ALA A 272 2.01 -6.06 -17.29
C ALA A 272 1.72 -4.55 -17.30
N ARG A 273 2.20 -3.80 -18.32
CA ARG A 273 1.86 -2.37 -18.50
C ARG A 273 0.38 -2.15 -18.79
N GLN A 274 -0.24 -3.01 -19.60
CA GLN A 274 -1.67 -2.91 -19.87
C GLN A 274 -2.51 -3.24 -18.62
N LEU A 275 -2.13 -4.29 -17.88
CA LEU A 275 -2.76 -4.64 -16.60
C LEU A 275 -2.61 -3.53 -15.57
N ALA A 276 -1.42 -2.92 -15.47
CA ALA A 276 -1.13 -1.81 -14.57
C ALA A 276 -2.04 -0.58 -14.81
N ALA A 277 -2.59 -0.42 -16.02
CA ALA A 277 -3.52 0.65 -16.34
C ALA A 277 -4.99 0.33 -15.99
N HIS A 278 -5.30 -0.92 -15.64
CA HIS A 278 -6.67 -1.33 -15.33
C HIS A 278 -7.17 -0.66 -14.04
N PRO A 279 -8.41 -0.11 -14.01
CA PRO A 279 -8.99 0.56 -12.86
C PRO A 279 -8.92 -0.12 -11.50
N GLY A 280 -9.21 -1.41 -11.47
CA GLY A 280 -9.19 -2.20 -10.25
C GLY A 280 -7.77 -2.51 -9.79
N VAL A 281 -6.75 -2.40 -10.65
CA VAL A 281 -5.40 -2.85 -10.34
C VAL A 281 -4.73 -1.87 -9.37
N ARG A 282 -4.37 -2.43 -8.22
CA ARG A 282 -3.72 -1.73 -7.11
C ARG A 282 -2.23 -1.97 -7.08
N MET A 283 -1.78 -3.12 -7.59
CA MET A 283 -0.38 -3.46 -7.76
C MET A 283 -0.22 -4.42 -8.94
N CYS A 284 0.84 -4.23 -9.72
CA CYS A 284 1.24 -5.13 -10.80
C CYS A 284 2.76 -5.24 -10.75
N ALA A 285 3.28 -6.41 -10.39
CA ALA A 285 4.69 -6.62 -10.14
C ALA A 285 5.20 -7.85 -10.89
N GLY A 286 6.23 -7.67 -11.72
CA GLY A 286 7.02 -8.80 -12.22
C GLY A 286 7.76 -9.44 -11.05
N VAL A 287 7.72 -10.76 -10.97
CA VAL A 287 8.31 -11.52 -9.86
C VAL A 287 9.15 -12.69 -10.35
N ALA A 288 10.15 -13.08 -9.58
CA ALA A 288 10.91 -14.31 -9.80
C ALA A 288 10.25 -15.47 -9.03
N GLY A 289 9.84 -16.52 -9.74
CA GLY A 289 9.16 -17.68 -9.15
C GLY A 289 8.44 -18.54 -10.20
N SER A 290 7.53 -19.40 -9.75
CA SER A 290 6.67 -20.22 -10.63
C SER A 290 5.64 -19.39 -11.41
N ALA A 291 5.19 -18.30 -10.80
CA ALA A 291 4.55 -17.17 -11.48
C ALA A 291 5.63 -16.13 -11.81
N ASN A 292 5.48 -15.43 -12.93
CA ASN A 292 6.38 -14.32 -13.30
C ASN A 292 5.72 -12.95 -13.22
N LEU A 293 4.44 -12.89 -12.84
CA LEU A 293 3.69 -11.67 -12.61
C LEU A 293 2.71 -11.85 -11.44
N MET A 294 2.67 -10.91 -10.51
CA MET A 294 1.68 -10.84 -9.44
C MET A 294 0.82 -9.59 -9.60
N LEU A 295 -0.50 -9.78 -9.54
CA LEU A 295 -1.49 -8.73 -9.67
C LEU A 295 -2.29 -8.62 -8.38
N VAL A 296 -2.46 -7.42 -7.84
CA VAL A 296 -3.43 -7.14 -6.78
C VAL A 296 -4.49 -6.24 -7.35
N ALA A 297 -5.74 -6.66 -7.27
CA ALA A 297 -6.91 -5.90 -7.68
C ALA A 297 -7.83 -5.61 -6.50
N TRP A 298 -8.40 -4.41 -6.49
CA TRP A 298 -9.53 -4.04 -5.66
C TRP A 298 -10.81 -4.18 -6.47
N LEU A 299 -11.76 -4.92 -5.93
CA LEU A 299 -13.00 -5.36 -6.54
C LEU A 299 -14.19 -4.97 -5.66
N ARG A 300 -15.39 -4.93 -6.23
CA ARG A 300 -16.61 -4.56 -5.50
C ARG A 300 -17.19 -5.76 -4.76
N HIS A 301 -17.18 -6.93 -5.40
CA HIS A 301 -17.71 -8.16 -4.84
C HIS A 301 -16.73 -9.31 -5.02
N VAL A 302 -16.80 -10.31 -4.13
CA VAL A 302 -15.95 -11.52 -4.24
C VAL A 302 -16.27 -12.28 -5.53
N ALA A 303 -17.53 -12.22 -5.98
CA ALA A 303 -17.96 -12.79 -7.26
C ALA A 303 -17.30 -12.15 -8.49
N ASP A 304 -16.65 -10.99 -8.35
CA ASP A 304 -15.93 -10.34 -9.44
C ASP A 304 -14.52 -10.93 -9.64
N VAL A 305 -14.00 -11.74 -8.71
CA VAL A 305 -12.70 -12.41 -8.86
C VAL A 305 -12.66 -13.30 -10.10
N PRO A 306 -13.57 -14.28 -10.28
CA PRO A 306 -13.58 -15.09 -11.50
C PRO A 306 -13.91 -14.28 -12.76
N ARG A 307 -14.66 -13.17 -12.64
CA ARG A 307 -14.95 -12.29 -13.79
C ARG A 307 -13.70 -11.58 -14.28
N LEU A 308 -12.88 -11.08 -13.35
CA LEU A 308 -11.59 -10.51 -13.68
C LEU A 308 -10.73 -11.54 -14.41
N GLU A 309 -10.67 -12.78 -13.92
CA GLU A 309 -9.88 -13.84 -14.58
C GLU A 309 -10.33 -14.11 -16.02
N VAL A 310 -11.65 -14.19 -16.26
CA VAL A 310 -12.19 -14.32 -17.62
C VAL A 310 -11.79 -13.14 -18.48
N GLU A 311 -11.95 -11.91 -18.00
CA GLU A 311 -11.55 -10.70 -18.72
C GLU A 311 -10.05 -10.73 -19.07
N LEU A 312 -9.20 -11.15 -18.13
CA LEU A 312 -7.76 -11.24 -18.35
C LEU A 312 -7.42 -12.29 -19.41
N LEU A 313 -8.05 -13.46 -19.38
CA LEU A 313 -7.81 -14.54 -20.36
C LEU A 313 -8.30 -14.16 -21.76
N GLU A 314 -9.47 -13.54 -21.87
CA GLU A 314 -10.01 -13.08 -23.16
C GLU A 314 -9.12 -12.00 -23.79
N ARG A 315 -8.56 -11.11 -22.96
CA ARG A 315 -7.74 -9.99 -23.42
C ARG A 315 -6.28 -10.38 -23.69
N PHE A 316 -5.73 -11.30 -22.92
CA PHE A 316 -4.32 -11.68 -22.94
C PHE A 316 -4.21 -13.21 -23.07
N GLY A 317 -4.63 -13.76 -24.21
CA GLY A 317 -4.84 -15.20 -24.42
C GLY A 317 -3.85 -16.15 -23.73
N ASP A 318 -2.54 -16.00 -23.99
CA ASP A 318 -1.53 -16.97 -23.54
C ASP A 318 -1.11 -16.85 -22.07
N ILE A 319 -1.83 -16.09 -21.24
CA ILE A 319 -1.57 -16.06 -19.80
C ILE A 319 -2.21 -17.26 -19.11
N ALA A 320 -1.61 -17.68 -17.99
CA ALA A 320 -2.21 -18.65 -17.09
C ALA A 320 -2.36 -18.04 -15.69
N VAL A 321 -3.55 -18.17 -15.11
CA VAL A 321 -3.78 -17.89 -13.68
C VAL A 321 -3.31 -19.11 -12.88
N MET A 322 -2.16 -18.97 -12.25
CA MET A 322 -1.51 -20.04 -11.47
C MET A 322 -2.18 -20.24 -10.12
N ASP A 323 -2.61 -19.13 -9.51
CA ASP A 323 -3.35 -19.14 -8.25
C ASP A 323 -4.10 -17.82 -8.04
N ARG A 324 -5.05 -17.86 -7.11
CA ARG A 324 -5.89 -16.74 -6.69
C ARG A 324 -6.11 -16.77 -5.18
N ALA A 325 -6.08 -15.60 -4.56
CA ALA A 325 -6.42 -15.46 -3.15
C ALA A 325 -7.15 -14.14 -2.89
N VAL A 326 -8.03 -14.14 -1.90
CA VAL A 326 -8.66 -12.93 -1.37
C VAL A 326 -8.01 -12.59 -0.04
N THR A 327 -7.67 -11.32 0.16
CA THR A 327 -7.22 -10.82 1.45
C THR A 327 -8.43 -10.75 2.38
N LEU A 328 -8.41 -11.55 3.45
CA LEU A 328 -9.44 -11.55 4.50
C LEU A 328 -9.27 -10.36 5.45
N ARG A 329 -8.02 -9.99 5.74
CA ARG A 329 -7.70 -8.83 6.58
C ARG A 329 -6.34 -8.25 6.22
N MET A 330 -6.31 -6.94 6.05
CA MET A 330 -5.07 -6.17 5.98
C MET A 330 -4.63 -5.86 7.42
N VAL A 331 -3.58 -6.52 7.92
CA VAL A 331 -3.09 -6.30 9.30
C VAL A 331 -2.20 -5.07 9.36
N LYS A 332 -1.34 -4.91 8.35
CA LYS A 332 -0.45 -3.75 8.19
C LYS A 332 -0.40 -3.31 6.74
N GLN A 333 -0.44 -2.00 6.49
CA GLN A 333 -0.29 -1.40 5.18
C GLN A 333 0.74 -0.26 5.19
N MET A 334 1.88 -0.48 4.53
CA MET A 334 3.00 0.46 4.45
C MET A 334 3.28 1.18 5.78
N GLY A 335 3.59 0.40 6.82
CA GLY A 335 3.88 0.93 8.16
C GLY A 335 2.65 1.23 9.02
N ARG A 336 1.42 1.29 8.48
CA ARG A 336 0.21 1.47 9.30
C ARG A 336 -0.40 0.16 9.75
N ILE A 337 -0.62 0.02 11.05
CA ILE A 337 -1.40 -1.08 11.63
C ILE A 337 -2.87 -0.73 11.51
N LEU A 338 -3.67 -1.71 11.09
CA LEU A 338 -5.10 -1.53 10.85
C LEU A 338 -5.94 -2.38 11.81
N ASP A 339 -7.07 -1.82 12.25
CA ASP A 339 -8.08 -2.56 13.00
C ASP A 339 -8.88 -3.52 12.09
N ASP A 340 -9.88 -4.20 12.66
CA ASP A 340 -10.77 -5.10 11.92
C ASP A 340 -11.66 -4.39 10.88
N ARG A 341 -11.78 -3.06 10.97
CA ARG A 341 -12.51 -2.22 10.02
C ARG A 341 -11.57 -1.60 8.97
N GLY A 342 -10.29 -1.97 8.96
CA GLY A 342 -9.29 -1.44 8.05
C GLY A 342 -8.87 0.01 8.34
N ARG A 343 -9.22 0.55 9.51
CA ARG A 343 -8.85 1.90 9.94
C ARG A 343 -7.46 1.89 10.57
N ALA A 344 -6.66 2.93 10.28
CA ALA A 344 -5.32 3.06 10.85
C ALA A 344 -5.39 3.37 12.35
N VAL A 345 -4.70 2.56 13.16
CA VAL A 345 -4.68 2.72 14.63
C VAL A 345 -3.32 3.13 15.19
N ARG A 346 -2.22 2.69 14.54
CA ARG A 346 -0.85 3.09 14.92
C ARG A 346 0.10 2.96 13.74
N HIS A 347 1.30 3.52 13.89
CA HIS A 347 2.37 3.45 12.93
C HIS A 347 3.53 2.60 13.48
N VAL A 348 4.12 1.78 12.61
CA VAL A 348 5.39 1.09 12.82
C VAL A 348 6.39 1.72 11.84
N PRO A 349 7.42 2.42 12.34
CA PRO A 349 8.45 3.03 11.52
C PRO A 349 9.06 2.04 10.52
N MET A 350 9.06 2.42 9.24
CA MET A 350 9.76 1.68 8.18
C MET A 350 11.23 2.10 8.17
N ASP A 351 11.96 1.67 9.19
CA ASP A 351 13.41 1.82 9.28
C ASP A 351 14.08 0.73 8.43
N LEU A 352 14.23 1.03 7.14
CA LEU A 352 14.74 0.09 6.13
C LEU A 352 16.27 0.14 6.00
N TRP A 353 16.92 1.01 6.77
CA TRP A 353 18.29 1.47 6.55
C TRP A 353 19.28 0.76 7.43
N ASP A 354 18.92 0.57 8.70
CA ASP A 354 19.78 -0.13 9.64
C ASP A 354 19.80 -1.61 9.32
N PHE A 355 20.96 -2.25 9.51
CA PHE A 355 21.04 -3.71 9.59
C PHE A 355 20.73 -4.11 11.04
N PRO A 356 19.98 -5.19 11.30
CA PRO A 356 19.68 -5.62 12.67
C PRO A 356 20.90 -6.02 13.50
N ALA A 357 22.11 -6.03 12.92
CA ALA A 357 23.34 -6.39 13.60
C ALA A 357 23.92 -5.26 14.48
N ALA A 358 23.37 -4.04 14.47
CA ALA A 358 23.94 -2.90 15.23
C ALA A 358 23.23 -2.54 16.54
N ARG A 359 22.09 -3.18 16.90
CA ARG A 359 21.46 -3.04 18.24
C ARG A 359 21.76 -4.23 19.15
N ARG A 360 23.06 -4.54 19.31
CA ARG A 360 23.57 -5.17 20.53
C ARG A 360 24.60 -4.20 21.11
N ALA A 361 24.34 -3.76 22.34
CA ALA A 361 25.11 -2.82 23.16
C ALA A 361 25.06 -1.34 22.72
N ARG A 362 24.09 -0.59 23.27
CA ARG A 362 24.33 0.66 23.99
C ARG A 362 23.25 0.84 25.04
#